data_AF-A0A8X6VTB9-F1
#
_entry.id   AF-A0A8X6VTB9-F1
#
_cell.length_a   1.000
_cell.length_b   1.000
_cell.length_c   1.000
_cell.angle_alpha   90.00
_cell.angle_beta   90.00
_cell.angle_gamma   90.00
#
_symmetry.space_group_name_H-M   'P 1'
#
loop_
_entity.id
_entity.type
_entity.pdbx_description
1 polymer ?
#
loop_
_entity_poly.entity_id
_entity_poly.type
_entity_poly.pdbx_seq_one_letter_code
_entity_poly.pdbx_strand_id
1 'polypeptide(L)'
;MGICDTLKEVEIDQAIEEPTEIMHINQDSETELPDQEVDPELFDVVKTHMVHGPCGSYNPRSPCMKNGICSKRFPKLFSTETVTSEGGYPFYRRRSPENCGIRMTIQSRASCIDIDNRWIVPFSPVLSRTFRAHINVELCRSIKSIKYICKYVNKGSDLVVFGVQNANDEVTSYQNGRYISTSEAI
;
A
#
# COMPACT_ATOMS: atom_id res chain seq x y z
N MET A 1 20.80 6.47 11.40
CA MET A 1 19.59 7.28 11.66
C MET A 1 18.57 6.87 10.61
N GLY A 2 17.83 5.79 10.91
CA GLY A 2 16.92 5.16 9.97
C GLY A 2 15.61 5.92 9.94
N ILE A 3 15.17 6.33 8.75
CA ILE A 3 13.84 6.88 8.54
C ILE A 3 12.92 5.68 8.69
N CYS A 4 12.21 5.64 9.82
CA CYS A 4 11.07 4.77 10.02
C CYS A 4 10.01 5.26 9.04
N ASP A 5 9.79 4.51 7.95
CA ASP A 5 8.61 4.71 7.13
C ASP A 5 7.40 4.37 8.01
N THR A 6 6.86 5.38 8.67
CA THR A 6 5.53 5.35 9.28
C THR A 6 4.55 5.01 8.16
N LEU A 7 4.14 3.74 8.10
CA LEU A 7 2.89 3.36 7.48
C LEU A 7 1.80 4.16 8.19
N LYS A 8 1.35 5.25 7.57
CA LYS A 8 0.09 5.87 7.98
C LYS A 8 -1.00 4.88 7.59
N GLU A 9 -1.43 4.07 8.54
CA GLU A 9 -2.72 3.40 8.44
C GLU A 9 -3.76 4.51 8.44
N VAL A 10 -4.37 4.73 7.28
CA VAL A 10 -5.53 5.59 7.14
C VAL A 10 -6.73 4.73 7.50
N GLU A 11 -7.24 4.89 8.71
CA GLU A 11 -8.63 4.55 8.99
C GLU A 11 -9.52 5.55 8.25
N ILE A 12 -10.39 5.02 7.41
CA ILE A 12 -11.44 5.78 6.74
C ILE A 12 -12.58 5.97 7.78
N ASP A 13 -12.30 6.71 8.85
CA ASP A 13 -13.26 7.02 9.92
C ASP A 13 -13.89 8.41 9.71
N GLN A 14 -14.39 8.64 8.51
CA GLN A 14 -15.39 9.66 8.28
C GLN A 14 -16.55 8.99 7.55
N ALA A 15 -17.68 8.91 8.26
CA ALA A 15 -19.01 8.51 7.81
C ALA A 15 -19.18 8.47 6.29
N ILE A 16 -19.12 7.27 5.71
CA ILE A 16 -19.60 6.99 4.35
C ILE A 16 -20.93 6.25 4.52
N GLU A 17 -22.03 7.02 4.57
CA GLU A 17 -23.36 6.51 4.92
C GLU A 17 -24.02 5.65 3.83
N GLU A 18 -23.40 5.45 2.66
CA GLU A 18 -24.05 4.79 1.51
C GLU A 18 -23.17 3.68 0.86
N PRO A 19 -23.61 2.41 0.82
CA PRO A 19 -22.87 1.27 0.24
C PRO A 19 -22.52 1.40 -1.26
N THR A 20 -23.17 2.34 -1.96
CA THR A 20 -23.05 2.56 -3.41
C THR A 20 -21.79 3.36 -3.80
N GLU A 21 -21.21 4.15 -2.89
CA GLU A 21 -19.96 4.89 -3.16
C GLU A 21 -18.72 4.00 -3.10
N ILE A 22 -18.71 2.96 -2.26
CA ILE A 22 -17.60 2.01 -2.12
C ILE A 22 -17.38 1.19 -3.42
N MET A 23 -18.45 0.95 -4.19
CA MET A 23 -18.34 0.28 -5.48
C MET A 23 -17.68 1.15 -6.55
N HIS A 24 -17.81 2.48 -6.49
CA HIS A 24 -17.19 3.39 -7.44
C HIS A 24 -15.69 3.55 -7.19
N ILE A 25 -15.26 3.66 -5.93
CA ILE A 25 -13.83 3.86 -5.58
C ILE A 25 -12.94 2.68 -6.03
N ASN A 26 -13.47 1.46 -5.98
CA ASN A 26 -12.74 0.27 -6.42
C ASN A 26 -12.59 0.17 -7.94
N GLN A 27 -13.39 0.92 -8.71
CA GLN A 27 -13.31 0.94 -10.17
C GLN A 27 -12.14 1.81 -10.69
N ASP A 28 -11.55 2.63 -9.82
CA ASP A 28 -10.57 3.66 -10.18
C ASP A 28 -9.13 3.33 -9.71
N SER A 29 -8.83 2.04 -9.54
CA SER A 29 -7.45 1.62 -9.21
C SER A 29 -6.55 1.73 -10.43
N GLU A 30 -5.64 2.70 -10.40
CA GLU A 30 -4.68 2.98 -11.45
C GLU A 30 -3.30 2.40 -11.14
N THR A 31 -2.57 2.01 -12.17
CA THR A 31 -1.16 1.56 -12.06
C THR A 31 -0.26 2.23 -13.08
N GLU A 32 -0.65 3.40 -13.55
CA GLU A 32 0.07 4.16 -14.56
C GLU A 32 0.52 5.50 -13.98
N LEU A 33 1.67 5.98 -14.41
CA LEU A 33 2.11 7.33 -14.09
C LEU A 33 1.11 8.34 -14.69
N PRO A 34 0.62 9.31 -13.90
CA PRO A 34 -0.10 10.46 -14.41
C PRO A 34 0.76 11.26 -15.39
N ASP A 35 0.13 12.06 -16.25
CA ASP A 35 0.87 13.01 -17.08
C ASP A 35 1.22 14.26 -16.27
N GLN A 36 2.50 14.64 -16.27
CA GLN A 36 3.01 15.76 -15.48
C GLN A 36 2.43 17.11 -15.94
N GLU A 37 2.14 17.28 -17.22
CA GLU A 37 1.60 18.53 -17.76
C GLU A 37 0.10 18.65 -17.52
N VAL A 38 -0.61 17.51 -17.49
CA VAL A 38 -2.06 17.47 -17.25
C VAL A 38 -2.39 17.55 -15.76
N ASP A 39 -1.65 16.79 -14.94
CA ASP A 39 -1.93 16.66 -13.50
C ASP A 39 -0.61 16.60 -12.69
N PRO A 40 0.08 17.75 -12.55
CA PRO A 40 1.37 17.81 -11.86
C PRO A 40 1.29 17.43 -10.38
N GLU A 41 0.16 17.69 -9.74
CA GLU A 41 -0.04 17.36 -8.32
C GLU A 41 -0.09 15.85 -8.11
N LEU A 42 -0.96 15.15 -8.86
CA LEU A 42 -1.05 13.70 -8.73
C LEU A 42 0.24 13.02 -9.19
N PHE A 43 0.89 13.55 -10.24
CA PHE A 43 2.19 13.08 -10.68
C PHE A 43 3.23 13.12 -9.55
N ASP A 44 3.35 14.24 -8.84
CA ASP A 44 4.28 14.38 -7.71
C ASP A 44 3.97 13.40 -6.58
N VAL A 45 2.69 13.25 -6.25
CA VAL A 45 2.22 12.30 -5.23
C VAL A 45 2.58 10.85 -5.62
N VAL A 46 2.25 10.44 -6.85
CA VAL A 46 2.50 9.08 -7.35
C VAL A 46 4.00 8.81 -7.45
N LYS A 47 4.77 9.76 -8.00
CA LYS A 47 6.23 9.69 -8.08
C LYS A 47 6.87 9.47 -6.73
N THR A 48 6.39 10.17 -5.71
CA THR A 48 6.99 10.16 -4.37
C THR A 48 6.55 8.94 -3.56
N HIS A 49 5.28 8.55 -3.65
CA HIS A 49 4.70 7.59 -2.71
C HIS A 49 4.28 6.27 -3.33
N MET A 50 4.05 6.21 -4.65
CA MET A 50 3.49 5.02 -5.31
C MET A 50 4.47 4.32 -6.25
N VAL A 51 5.71 4.80 -6.36
CA VAL A 51 6.77 4.07 -7.05
C VAL A 51 7.31 2.98 -6.12
N HIS A 52 7.23 1.72 -6.54
CA HIS A 52 7.94 0.65 -5.83
C HIS A 52 9.44 0.95 -5.88
N GLY A 53 10.05 1.06 -4.70
CA GLY A 53 11.45 1.46 -4.59
C GLY A 53 12.38 0.59 -5.44
N PRO A 54 13.55 1.13 -5.85
CA PRO A 54 14.52 0.36 -6.62
C PRO A 54 14.79 -0.97 -5.93
N CYS A 55 14.63 -2.07 -6.65
CA CYS A 55 14.89 -3.41 -6.17
C CYS A 55 15.41 -4.28 -7.32
N GLY A 56 15.67 -5.55 -7.06
CA GLY A 56 16.22 -6.44 -8.08
C GLY A 56 17.67 -6.07 -8.38
N SER A 57 18.00 -5.96 -9.67
CA SER A 57 19.33 -5.57 -10.12
C SER A 57 19.73 -4.17 -9.68
N TYR A 58 18.76 -3.24 -9.56
CA TYR A 58 19.03 -1.86 -9.14
C TYR A 58 19.38 -1.73 -7.66
N ASN A 59 18.82 -2.60 -6.82
CA ASN A 59 19.16 -2.66 -5.40
C ASN A 59 18.83 -4.04 -4.80
N PRO A 60 19.81 -4.97 -4.79
CA PRO A 60 19.62 -6.30 -4.21
C PRO A 60 19.39 -6.30 -2.69
N ARG A 61 19.70 -5.19 -2.01
CA ARG A 61 19.59 -5.04 -0.55
C ARG A 61 18.25 -4.45 -0.10
N SER A 62 17.33 -4.18 -1.03
CA SER A 62 16.00 -3.64 -0.67
C SER A 62 15.23 -4.62 0.22
N PRO A 63 14.45 -4.14 1.22
CA PRO A 63 13.71 -5.01 2.15
C PRO A 63 12.76 -5.99 1.48
N CYS A 64 12.28 -5.66 0.28
CA CYS A 64 11.39 -6.52 -0.49
C CYS A 64 12.12 -7.73 -1.11
N MET A 65 13.45 -7.75 -1.20
CA MET A 65 14.22 -8.80 -1.84
C MET A 65 14.28 -10.06 -0.96
N LYS A 66 13.91 -11.20 -1.53
CA LYS A 66 14.01 -12.53 -0.92
C LYS A 66 14.55 -13.52 -1.93
N ASN A 67 15.63 -14.24 -1.60
CA ASN A 67 16.28 -15.22 -2.49
C ASN A 67 16.61 -14.64 -3.88
N GLY A 68 17.08 -13.39 -3.94
CA GLY A 68 17.42 -12.70 -5.19
C GLY A 68 16.23 -12.21 -6.02
N ILE A 69 14.99 -12.41 -5.56
CA ILE A 69 13.77 -12.00 -6.27
C ILE A 69 12.99 -11.01 -5.40
N CYS A 70 12.41 -9.97 -6.01
CA CYS A 70 11.48 -9.11 -5.28
C CYS A 70 10.26 -9.94 -4.84
N SER A 71 10.00 -9.99 -3.53
CA SER A 71 8.87 -10.72 -2.95
C SER A 71 7.50 -10.23 -3.47
N LYS A 72 7.44 -8.98 -3.92
CA LYS A 72 6.27 -8.36 -4.57
C LYS A 72 6.27 -8.50 -6.10
N ARG A 73 7.30 -9.15 -6.67
CA ARG A 73 7.49 -9.44 -8.10
C ARG A 73 7.54 -8.20 -8.99
N PHE A 74 8.29 -7.18 -8.54
CA PHE A 74 8.62 -6.02 -9.36
C PHE A 74 9.93 -6.24 -10.14
N PRO A 75 10.05 -5.64 -11.35
CA PRO A 75 9.00 -4.93 -12.10
C PRO A 75 7.88 -5.87 -12.56
N LYS A 76 6.64 -5.36 -12.62
CA LYS A 76 5.49 -6.11 -13.14
C LYS A 76 5.58 -6.27 -14.65
N LEU A 77 4.79 -7.18 -15.22
CA LEU A 77 4.63 -7.27 -16.68
C LEU A 77 3.71 -6.14 -17.16
N PHE A 78 3.94 -5.68 -18.39
CA PHE A 78 2.98 -4.83 -19.09
C PHE A 78 1.71 -5.63 -19.39
N SER A 79 0.58 -4.94 -19.37
CA SER A 79 -0.73 -5.49 -19.71
C SER A 79 -1.61 -4.41 -20.31
N THR A 80 -2.34 -4.73 -21.37
CA THR A 80 -3.26 -3.80 -22.03
C THR A 80 -4.58 -3.66 -21.28
N GLU A 81 -4.91 -4.59 -20.37
CA GLU A 81 -6.15 -4.59 -19.62
C GLU A 81 -5.96 -5.18 -18.21
N THR A 82 -6.94 -4.90 -17.33
CA THR A 82 -6.97 -5.45 -15.97
C THR A 82 -7.73 -6.78 -16.00
N VAL A 83 -7.04 -7.89 -15.73
CA VAL A 83 -7.61 -9.24 -15.77
C VAL A 83 -7.74 -9.79 -14.35
N THR A 84 -8.92 -10.28 -13.99
CA THR A 84 -9.12 -10.94 -12.69
C THR A 84 -8.58 -12.37 -12.75
N SER A 85 -7.65 -12.73 -11.85
CA SER A 85 -7.14 -14.10 -11.75
C SER A 85 -8.01 -14.95 -10.82
N GLU A 86 -8.08 -16.26 -11.09
CA GLU A 86 -8.71 -17.26 -10.20
C GLU A 86 -8.13 -17.25 -8.77
N GLY A 87 -6.88 -16.77 -8.61
CA GLY A 87 -6.23 -16.59 -7.31
C GLY A 87 -6.82 -15.46 -6.45
N GLY A 88 -7.71 -14.64 -7.01
CA GLY A 88 -8.37 -13.54 -6.31
C GLY A 88 -7.64 -12.19 -6.37
N TYR A 89 -6.43 -12.16 -6.95
CA TYR A 89 -5.70 -10.92 -7.21
C TYR A 89 -5.75 -10.57 -8.70
N PRO A 90 -6.07 -9.32 -9.05
CA PRO A 90 -6.07 -8.88 -10.44
C PRO A 90 -4.65 -8.69 -10.97
N PHE A 91 -4.47 -8.92 -12.26
CA PHE A 91 -3.37 -8.39 -13.04
C PHE A 91 -3.80 -7.05 -13.59
N TYR A 92 -3.24 -5.96 -13.06
CA TYR A 92 -3.61 -4.61 -13.48
C TYR A 92 -3.04 -4.23 -14.85
N ARG A 93 -3.80 -3.41 -15.57
CA ARG A 93 -3.39 -2.75 -16.81
C ARG A 93 -2.17 -1.85 -16.61
N ARG A 94 -1.10 -2.08 -17.36
CA ARG A 94 0.15 -1.31 -17.36
C ARG A 94 0.60 -1.12 -18.80
N ARG A 95 0.35 0.04 -19.39
CA ARG A 95 0.81 0.36 -20.76
C ARG A 95 2.32 0.47 -20.82
N SER A 96 2.89 -0.12 -21.88
CA SER A 96 4.30 0.06 -22.21
C SER A 96 4.54 1.41 -22.89
N PRO A 97 5.78 1.92 -22.91
CA PRO A 97 6.12 3.16 -23.61
C PRO A 97 5.72 3.16 -25.10
N GLU A 98 5.75 2.01 -25.76
CA GLU A 98 5.34 1.85 -27.16
C GLU A 98 3.82 2.01 -27.34
N ASN A 99 3.04 1.85 -26.28
CA ASN A 99 1.59 2.03 -26.25
C ASN A 99 1.19 3.21 -25.35
N CYS A 100 1.86 4.36 -25.53
CA CYS A 100 1.58 5.61 -24.81
C CYS A 100 1.73 5.51 -23.27
N GLY A 101 2.53 4.58 -22.77
CA GLY A 101 2.92 4.54 -21.36
C GLY A 101 3.97 5.61 -21.03
N ILE A 102 3.83 6.25 -19.87
CA ILE A 102 4.78 7.27 -19.42
C ILE A 102 5.98 6.60 -18.75
N ARG A 103 7.14 7.23 -18.92
CA ARG A 103 8.39 6.91 -18.20
C ARG A 103 8.93 8.16 -17.52
N MET A 104 9.65 7.95 -16.43
CA MET A 104 10.37 9.00 -15.73
C MET A 104 11.70 8.50 -15.20
N THR A 105 12.64 9.42 -15.04
CA THR A 105 13.89 9.13 -14.34
C THR A 105 13.76 9.52 -12.86
N ILE A 106 14.06 8.59 -11.97
CA ILE A 106 14.23 8.88 -10.54
C ILE A 106 15.71 8.86 -10.16
N GLN A 107 16.10 9.73 -9.23
CA GLN A 107 17.45 9.74 -8.68
C GLN A 107 17.48 8.85 -7.44
N SER A 108 18.20 7.73 -7.53
CA SER A 108 18.57 6.92 -6.38
C SER A 108 20.01 7.26 -5.97
N ARG A 109 20.37 6.99 -4.71
CA ARG A 109 21.60 7.43 -4.00
C ARG A 109 22.90 7.58 -4.83
N ALA A 110 23.10 6.77 -5.87
CA ALA A 110 24.28 6.83 -6.74
C ALA A 110 23.97 6.70 -8.25
N SER A 111 22.69 6.67 -8.66
CA SER A 111 22.31 6.34 -10.03
C SER A 111 20.95 6.94 -10.42
N CYS A 112 20.86 7.41 -11.65
CA CYS A 112 19.59 7.72 -12.29
C CYS A 112 18.97 6.42 -12.83
N ILE A 113 17.72 6.13 -12.45
CA ILE A 113 17.01 4.92 -12.85
C ILE A 113 15.80 5.33 -13.68
N ASP A 114 15.70 4.79 -14.89
CA ASP A 114 14.51 4.95 -15.73
C ASP A 114 13.41 4.01 -15.25
N ILE A 115 12.25 4.59 -14.94
CA ILE A 115 11.09 3.92 -14.38
C ILE A 115 9.91 4.11 -15.32
N ASP A 116 9.21 3.01 -15.58
CA ASP A 116 7.96 2.96 -16.32
C ASP A 116 6.82 2.45 -15.43
N ASN A 117 5.64 2.31 -16.04
CA ASN A 117 4.42 1.80 -15.39
C ASN A 117 4.57 0.43 -14.71
N ARG A 118 5.64 -0.35 -14.94
CA ARG A 118 5.84 -1.64 -14.27
C ARG A 118 6.22 -1.53 -12.80
N TRP A 119 6.68 -0.36 -12.38
CA TRP A 119 7.12 -0.09 -11.01
C TRP A 119 6.05 0.56 -10.14
N ILE A 120 4.95 1.01 -10.74
CA ILE A 120 3.91 1.74 -10.02
C ILE A 120 3.06 0.77 -9.18
N VAL A 121 2.97 1.01 -7.89
CA VAL A 121 2.04 0.34 -6.98
C VAL A 121 0.63 0.83 -7.31
N PRO A 122 -0.39 -0.05 -7.36
CA PRO A 122 -1.76 0.39 -7.62
C PRO A 122 -2.21 1.45 -6.62
N PHE A 123 -2.84 2.50 -7.13
CA PHE A 123 -3.27 3.66 -6.34
C PHE A 123 -4.66 4.11 -6.76
N SER A 124 -5.31 4.91 -5.91
CA SER A 124 -6.51 5.67 -6.26
C SER A 124 -6.12 7.15 -6.29
N PRO A 125 -6.43 7.90 -7.36
CA PRO A 125 -6.12 9.33 -7.44
C PRO A 125 -6.65 10.12 -6.24
N VAL A 126 -7.88 9.82 -5.82
CA VAL A 126 -8.55 10.48 -4.69
C VAL A 126 -7.79 10.22 -3.39
N LEU A 127 -7.56 8.95 -3.03
CA LEU A 127 -6.88 8.60 -1.78
C LEU A 127 -5.44 9.13 -1.76
N SER A 128 -4.74 9.03 -2.89
CA SER A 128 -3.34 9.47 -2.98
C SER A 128 -3.23 10.97 -2.76
N ARG A 129 -4.10 11.78 -3.37
CA ARG A 129 -4.15 13.24 -3.16
C ARG A 129 -4.47 13.59 -1.72
N THR A 130 -5.49 12.95 -1.14
CA THR A 130 -5.96 13.26 0.21
C THR A 130 -4.90 12.99 1.27
N PHE A 131 -4.23 11.84 1.22
CA PHE A 131 -3.34 11.42 2.32
C PHE A 131 -1.86 11.66 2.03
N ARG A 132 -1.48 11.89 0.77
CA ARG A 132 -0.09 12.13 0.33
C ARG A 132 0.87 11.13 0.97
N ALA A 133 0.51 9.86 0.91
CA ALA A 133 1.20 8.76 1.56
C ALA A 133 1.16 7.51 0.67
N HIS A 134 2.01 6.53 0.98
CA HIS A 134 1.98 5.24 0.30
C HIS A 134 0.76 4.44 0.78
N ILE A 135 -0.27 4.33 -0.06
CA ILE A 135 -1.51 3.61 0.25
C ILE A 135 -1.59 2.36 -0.61
N ASN A 136 -1.74 1.19 0.02
CA ASN A 136 -1.91 -0.06 -0.72
C ASN A 136 -3.37 -0.21 -1.16
N VAL A 137 -3.66 0.00 -2.44
CA VAL A 137 -5.00 -0.20 -3.01
C VAL A 137 -5.04 -1.56 -3.73
N GLU A 138 -5.99 -2.42 -3.36
CA GLU A 138 -6.15 -3.75 -3.97
C GLU A 138 -7.61 -4.00 -4.37
N LEU A 139 -7.84 -4.32 -5.65
CA LEU A 139 -9.17 -4.68 -6.14
C LEU A 139 -9.47 -6.11 -5.73
N CYS A 140 -10.53 -6.24 -4.95
CA CYS A 140 -10.93 -7.48 -4.31
C CYS A 140 -12.20 -8.02 -4.96
N ARG A 141 -12.09 -9.13 -5.70
CA ARG A 141 -13.26 -9.83 -6.31
C ARG A 141 -13.44 -11.27 -5.87
N SER A 142 -12.68 -11.72 -4.87
CA SER A 142 -12.74 -13.10 -4.35
C SER A 142 -13.33 -13.17 -2.95
N ILE A 143 -13.99 -14.28 -2.62
CA ILE A 143 -14.41 -14.64 -1.25
C ILE A 143 -13.21 -14.61 -0.28
N LYS A 144 -12.00 -14.92 -0.76
CA LYS A 144 -10.76 -14.80 0.04
C LYS A 144 -10.49 -13.36 0.48
N SER A 145 -10.78 -12.40 -0.38
CA SER A 145 -10.62 -10.98 -0.10
C SER A 145 -11.65 -10.47 0.92
N ILE A 146 -12.90 -10.95 0.84
CA ILE A 146 -13.92 -10.66 1.84
C ILE A 146 -13.49 -11.20 3.21
N LYS A 147 -13.01 -12.46 3.27
CA LYS A 147 -12.44 -13.05 4.49
C LYS A 147 -11.29 -12.21 5.04
N TYR A 148 -10.44 -11.68 4.16
CA TYR A 148 -9.34 -10.80 4.54
C TYR A 148 -9.87 -9.52 5.19
N ILE A 149 -10.80 -8.80 4.55
CA ILE A 149 -11.42 -7.59 5.13
C ILE A 149 -12.05 -7.89 6.49
N CYS A 150 -12.88 -8.95 6.57
CA CYS A 150 -13.49 -9.37 7.83
C CYS A 150 -12.43 -9.69 8.90
N LYS A 151 -11.28 -10.23 8.53
CA LYS A 151 -10.18 -10.46 9.48
C LYS A 151 -9.67 -9.14 10.04
N TYR A 152 -9.47 -8.09 9.24
CA TYR A 152 -8.95 -6.81 9.74
C TYR A 152 -9.98 -6.03 10.53
N VAL A 153 -11.24 -5.98 10.08
CA VAL A 153 -12.34 -5.33 10.82
C VAL A 153 -12.56 -6.00 12.17
N ASN A 154 -12.48 -7.33 12.24
CA ASN A 154 -12.65 -8.07 13.48
C ASN A 154 -11.33 -8.39 14.18
N LYS A 155 -10.21 -7.85 13.69
CA LYS A 155 -8.94 -7.91 14.42
C LYS A 155 -9.09 -6.89 15.54
N GLY A 156 -9.58 -7.35 16.69
CA GLY A 156 -9.72 -6.52 17.87
C GLY A 156 -8.42 -5.78 18.18
N SER A 157 -8.54 -4.66 18.88
CA SER A 157 -7.44 -3.72 19.12
C SER A 157 -6.22 -4.40 19.73
N ASP A 158 -5.06 -3.81 19.47
CA ASP A 158 -3.81 -4.34 19.98
C ASP A 158 -3.86 -4.42 21.52
N LEU A 159 -3.68 -5.65 22.02
CA LEU A 159 -3.65 -5.94 23.45
C LEU A 159 -2.20 -5.93 23.91
N VAL A 160 -1.92 -5.11 24.92
CA VAL A 160 -0.63 -5.09 25.62
C VAL A 160 -0.81 -5.79 26.96
N VAL A 161 0.06 -6.75 27.25
CA VAL A 161 0.16 -7.37 28.57
C VAL A 161 1.37 -6.79 29.28
N PHE A 162 1.18 -6.19 30.45
CA PHE A 162 2.29 -5.71 31.27
C PHE A 162 2.23 -6.30 32.68
N GLY A 163 3.41 -6.58 33.24
CA GLY A 163 3.55 -7.09 34.60
C GLY A 163 3.56 -5.95 35.61
N VAL A 164 2.69 -6.01 36.62
CA VAL A 164 2.70 -5.09 37.76
C VAL A 164 3.54 -5.75 38.85
N GLN A 165 4.73 -5.22 39.16
CA GLN A 165 5.54 -5.77 40.26
C GLN A 165 4.94 -5.34 41.61
N ASN A 166 4.38 -6.31 42.33
CA ASN A 166 4.24 -6.22 43.79
C ASN A 166 5.31 -7.12 44.41
N ALA A 167 6.12 -6.57 45.31
CA ALA A 167 7.34 -7.21 45.81
C ALA A 167 7.14 -8.49 46.65
N ASN A 168 5.89 -8.96 46.86
CA ASN A 168 5.59 -10.01 47.85
C ASN A 168 4.62 -11.11 47.37
N ASP A 169 4.37 -11.28 46.07
CA ASP A 169 3.51 -12.38 45.61
C ASP A 169 4.04 -13.00 44.30
N GLU A 170 4.35 -14.29 44.35
CA GLU A 170 4.94 -15.09 43.26
C GLU A 170 3.88 -15.47 42.20
N VAL A 171 2.58 -15.32 42.51
CA VAL A 171 1.47 -15.60 41.60
C VAL A 171 1.03 -14.34 40.84
N THR A 172 1.87 -13.94 39.89
CA THR A 172 1.48 -13.35 38.59
C THR A 172 0.42 -12.23 38.58
N SER A 173 0.82 -11.00 38.93
CA SER A 173 0.05 -9.77 38.68
C SER A 173 0.28 -9.24 37.25
N TYR A 174 -0.14 -9.99 36.23
CA TYR A 174 -0.22 -9.48 34.85
C TYR A 174 -1.55 -8.77 34.61
N GLN A 175 -1.50 -7.57 34.03
CA GLN A 175 -2.69 -6.85 33.60
C GLN A 175 -2.71 -6.74 32.08
N ASN A 176 -3.91 -6.93 31.51
CA ASN A 176 -4.17 -6.75 30.09
C ASN A 176 -4.68 -5.32 29.89
N GLY A 177 -3.91 -4.51 29.17
CA GLY A 177 -4.35 -3.21 28.67
C GLY A 177 -4.76 -3.32 27.21
N ARG A 178 -5.86 -2.65 26.85
CA ARG A 178 -6.18 -2.40 25.45
C ARG A 178 -5.49 -1.11 25.03
N TYR A 179 -4.68 -1.14 23.97
CA TYR A 179 -4.21 0.07 23.34
C TYR A 179 -5.39 0.70 22.58
N ILE A 180 -5.76 1.91 22.98
CA ILE A 180 -6.77 2.73 22.30
C ILE A 180 -6.00 3.72 21.44
N SER A 181 -6.06 3.56 20.13
CA SER A 181 -5.50 4.54 19.18
C SER A 181 -6.32 5.84 19.22
N THR A 182 -5.78 6.91 18.63
CA THR A 182 -6.51 8.18 18.49
C THR A 182 -7.82 8.07 17.71
N SER A 183 -7.97 7.03 16.88
CA SER A 183 -9.20 6.70 16.17
C SER A 183 -10.26 6.00 17.04
N GLU A 184 -9.85 5.33 18.11
CA GLU A 184 -10.76 4.64 19.04
C GLU A 184 -11.12 5.50 20.27
N ALA A 185 -10.57 6.72 20.39
CA ALA A 185 -10.81 7.62 21.50
C ALA A 185 -12.06 8.48 21.26
N ILE A 186 -13.17 8.10 21.90
CA ILE A 186 -14.41 8.90 21.98
C ILE A 186 -14.22 10.09 22.92
#